data_AF-A0A561W4Z8-F1
#
_entry.id   AF-A0A561W4Z8-F1
#
_cell.length_a   1.000
_cell.length_b   1.000
_cell.length_c   1.000
_cell.angle_alpha   90.00
_cell.angle_beta   90.00
_cell.angle_gamma   90.00
#
_symmetry.space_group_name_H-M   'P 1'
#
loop_
_entity.id
_entity.type
_entity.pdbx_description
1 polymer ?
#
loop_
_entity_poly.entity_id
_entity_poly.type
_entity_poly.pdbx_seq_one_letter_code
_entity_poly.pdbx_strand_id
1 'polypeptide(L)'
;MKGRYANLNRIRTLDPERDYLDIYQTMLRYEFPWDMKLGLNLAFNRSFSIPAIAAVHTTTGELTDRTQKRIDDTGLLMYEMVLNGFEQPRGRDALRRVNQIHRPYDIGNDDFRYVLGCLVVIPTRWLQEYGWRPPCCHERQATYLFYRELGRLMGITDIPGSYEEFELWFTAHDAAHLQPNDDAAAIERATRMLMLTRIPRPFGPLGNALVSAMYDAPLRQAMRVDAPPWPVRAGLHVALKLRSRSQRWFGAPRTTALFADGIKAKSYPDGYEINQVGPQHDRVHE
;
A
#
# COMPACT_ATOMS: atom_id res chain seq x y z
N MET A 1 -25.97 -13.10 12.63
CA MET A 1 -25.39 -11.89 11.99
C MET A 1 -25.64 -11.93 10.49
N LYS A 2 -26.73 -11.30 10.05
CA LYS A 2 -27.14 -11.32 8.63
C LYS A 2 -26.18 -10.44 7.81
N GLY A 3 -25.74 -10.91 6.65
CA GLY A 3 -25.09 -10.06 5.65
C GLY A 3 -23.55 -9.95 5.65
N ARG A 4 -22.80 -10.65 6.52
CA ARG A 4 -21.30 -10.62 6.49
C ARG A 4 -20.70 -11.01 5.13
N TYR A 5 -21.35 -11.92 4.41
CA TYR A 5 -20.91 -12.35 3.07
C TYR A 5 -21.68 -11.68 1.93
N ALA A 6 -22.48 -10.64 2.19
CA ALA A 6 -23.30 -9.99 1.16
C ALA A 6 -22.44 -9.40 0.03
N ASN A 7 -21.37 -8.67 0.38
CA ASN A 7 -20.44 -8.12 -0.60
C ASN A 7 -19.70 -9.23 -1.37
N LEU A 8 -19.27 -10.30 -0.70
CA LEU A 8 -18.65 -11.44 -1.40
C LEU A 8 -19.62 -12.08 -2.41
N ASN A 9 -20.89 -12.25 -2.03
CA ASN A 9 -21.90 -12.80 -2.92
C ASN A 9 -22.14 -11.87 -4.13
N ARG A 10 -22.19 -10.55 -3.92
CA ARG A 10 -22.27 -9.55 -5.00
C ARG A 10 -21.05 -9.59 -5.91
N ILE A 11 -19.84 -9.60 -5.34
CA ILE A 11 -18.59 -9.62 -6.11
C ILE A 11 -18.54 -10.86 -7.03
N ARG A 12 -19.03 -12.01 -6.57
CA ARG A 12 -19.07 -13.25 -7.36
C ARG A 12 -20.07 -13.24 -8.52
N THR A 13 -20.93 -12.23 -8.62
CA THR A 13 -21.82 -12.05 -9.78
C THR A 13 -21.27 -11.02 -10.78
N LEU A 14 -20.18 -10.34 -10.46
CA LEU A 14 -19.54 -9.34 -11.32
C LEU A 14 -18.52 -10.01 -12.25
N ASP A 15 -18.25 -9.40 -13.40
CA ASP A 15 -17.19 -9.83 -14.31
C ASP A 15 -15.88 -9.12 -13.91
N PRO A 16 -14.85 -9.81 -13.39
CA PRO A 16 -13.63 -9.15 -12.96
C PRO A 16 -12.89 -8.43 -14.08
N GLU A 17 -13.09 -8.77 -15.36
CA GLU A 17 -12.45 -8.04 -16.46
C GLU A 17 -13.07 -6.67 -16.72
N ARG A 18 -14.38 -6.53 -16.46
CA ARG A 18 -15.15 -5.31 -16.72
C ARG A 18 -15.36 -4.49 -15.46
N ASP A 19 -15.58 -5.16 -14.34
CA ASP A 19 -15.97 -4.59 -13.06
C ASP A 19 -14.80 -4.53 -12.06
N TYR A 20 -13.54 -4.65 -12.52
CA TYR A 20 -12.37 -4.68 -11.64
C TYR A 20 -12.33 -3.49 -10.68
N LEU A 21 -12.73 -2.31 -11.14
CA LEU A 21 -12.75 -1.10 -10.32
C LEU A 21 -13.78 -1.21 -9.20
N ASP A 22 -15.02 -1.65 -9.49
CA ASP A 22 -16.07 -1.81 -8.47
C ASP A 22 -15.70 -2.88 -7.44
N ILE A 23 -15.12 -4.00 -7.89
CA ILE A 23 -14.64 -5.06 -7.01
C ILE A 23 -13.53 -4.51 -6.10
N TYR A 24 -12.52 -3.84 -6.66
CA TYR A 24 -11.40 -3.31 -5.89
C TYR A 24 -11.84 -2.19 -4.93
N GLN A 25 -12.75 -1.33 -5.34
CA GLN A 25 -13.39 -0.34 -4.46
C GLN A 25 -14.17 -1.00 -3.33
N THR A 26 -14.89 -2.09 -3.61
CA THR A 26 -15.62 -2.83 -2.57
C THR A 26 -14.66 -3.43 -1.55
N MET A 27 -13.55 -4.01 -2.01
CA MET A 27 -12.47 -4.52 -1.15
C MET A 27 -11.93 -3.42 -0.23
N LEU A 28 -11.54 -2.28 -0.80
CA LEU A 28 -10.93 -1.17 -0.06
C LEU A 28 -11.92 -0.48 0.88
N ARG A 29 -13.15 -0.23 0.43
CA ARG A 29 -14.08 0.68 1.11
C ARG A 29 -15.01 0.00 2.10
N TYR A 30 -15.31 -1.28 1.89
CA TYR A 30 -16.32 -2.00 2.69
C TYR A 30 -15.77 -3.26 3.34
N GLU A 31 -15.08 -4.12 2.58
CA GLU A 31 -14.72 -5.47 3.04
C GLU A 31 -13.48 -5.49 3.94
N PHE A 32 -12.42 -4.80 3.52
CA PHE A 32 -11.10 -4.86 4.15
C PHE A 32 -10.45 -3.48 4.41
N PRO A 33 -11.15 -2.41 4.87
CA PRO A 33 -10.55 -1.07 4.87
C PRO A 33 -9.29 -0.91 5.71
N TRP A 34 -9.26 -1.52 6.90
CA TRP A 34 -8.09 -1.46 7.77
C TRP A 34 -6.94 -2.30 7.21
N ASP A 35 -7.26 -3.50 6.72
CA ASP A 35 -6.28 -4.45 6.17
C ASP A 35 -5.65 -3.96 4.87
N MET A 36 -6.45 -3.44 3.94
CA MET A 36 -5.96 -2.85 2.70
C MET A 36 -5.07 -1.63 2.98
N LYS A 37 -5.48 -0.74 3.89
CA LYS A 37 -4.64 0.40 4.28
C LYS A 37 -3.31 -0.09 4.85
N LEU A 38 -3.31 -1.10 5.71
CA LEU A 38 -2.09 -1.62 6.31
C LEU A 38 -1.20 -2.33 5.29
N GLY A 39 -1.78 -3.21 4.47
CA GLY A 39 -1.09 -3.92 3.40
C GLY A 39 -0.46 -2.97 2.39
N LEU A 40 -1.14 -1.88 2.01
CA LEU A 40 -0.57 -0.85 1.13
C LEU A 40 0.58 -0.10 1.79
N ASN A 41 0.50 0.22 3.08
CA ASN A 41 1.64 0.80 3.80
C ASN A 41 2.85 -0.16 3.82
N LEU A 42 2.62 -1.46 4.01
CA LEU A 42 3.67 -2.48 3.94
C LEU A 42 4.26 -2.61 2.53
N ALA A 43 3.42 -2.51 1.50
CA ALA A 43 3.85 -2.49 0.10
C ALA A 43 4.80 -1.32 -0.16
N PHE A 44 4.46 -0.12 0.32
CA PHE A 44 5.32 1.07 0.18
C PHE A 44 6.65 0.91 0.92
N ASN A 45 6.63 0.46 2.17
CA ASN A 45 7.87 0.21 2.90
C ASN A 45 8.78 -0.78 2.16
N ARG A 46 8.19 -1.84 1.60
CA ARG A 46 8.94 -2.84 0.85
C ARG A 46 9.49 -2.29 -0.47
N SER A 47 8.72 -1.48 -1.21
CA SER A 47 9.22 -0.82 -2.41
C SER A 47 10.41 0.09 -2.11
N PHE A 48 10.35 0.86 -1.01
CA PHE A 48 11.41 1.79 -0.61
C PHE A 48 12.65 1.09 -0.02
N SER A 49 12.68 -0.25 -0.02
CA SER A 49 13.77 -1.04 0.54
C SER A 49 14.70 -1.65 -0.51
N ILE A 50 14.37 -1.53 -1.80
CA ILE A 50 15.31 -1.87 -2.89
C ILE A 50 16.36 -0.76 -3.00
N PRO A 51 17.66 -1.09 -3.10
CA PRO A 51 18.73 -0.08 -3.09
C PRO A 51 18.54 1.08 -4.08
N ALA A 52 18.22 0.79 -5.35
CA ALA A 52 18.01 1.82 -6.37
C ALA A 52 16.83 2.76 -6.03
N ILE A 53 15.71 2.19 -5.56
CA ILE A 53 14.51 2.95 -5.19
C ILE A 53 14.75 3.75 -3.91
N ALA A 54 15.43 3.16 -2.92
CA ALA A 54 15.77 3.79 -1.66
C ALA A 54 16.66 5.01 -1.86
N ALA A 55 17.68 4.90 -2.73
CA ALA A 55 18.60 5.99 -3.06
C ALA A 55 17.88 7.20 -3.67
N VAL A 56 16.89 6.99 -4.54
CA VAL A 56 16.06 8.09 -5.06
C VAL A 56 15.33 8.78 -3.91
N HIS A 57 14.69 8.01 -3.03
CA HIS A 57 13.93 8.57 -1.92
C HIS A 57 14.78 9.33 -0.90
N THR A 58 15.96 8.85 -0.56
CA THR A 58 16.87 9.57 0.34
C THR A 58 17.45 10.81 -0.33
N THR A 59 17.80 10.75 -1.62
CA THR A 59 18.27 11.92 -2.38
C THR A 59 17.23 13.05 -2.40
N THR A 60 15.94 12.71 -2.51
CA THR A 60 14.87 13.74 -2.49
C THR A 60 14.62 14.35 -1.11
N GLY A 61 15.01 13.68 -0.02
CA GLY A 61 14.70 14.09 1.35
C GLY A 61 13.22 14.00 1.74
N GLU A 62 12.30 13.69 0.82
CA GLU A 62 10.86 13.73 1.10
C GLU A 62 10.41 12.70 2.15
N LEU A 63 11.02 11.52 2.16
CA LEU A 63 10.71 10.48 3.14
C LEU A 63 11.51 10.61 4.44
N THR A 64 12.60 11.38 4.46
CA THR A 64 13.43 11.58 5.67
C THR A 64 13.05 12.85 6.42
N ASP A 65 12.79 13.94 5.70
CA ASP A 65 12.65 15.28 6.27
C ASP A 65 11.20 15.77 6.23
N ARG A 66 10.44 15.38 5.19
CA ARG A 66 9.02 15.74 4.99
C ARG A 66 8.08 14.53 5.11
N THR A 67 8.45 13.54 5.92
CA THR A 67 7.84 12.20 5.95
C THR A 67 6.32 12.21 6.06
N GLN A 68 5.73 13.01 6.94
CA GLN A 68 4.27 13.06 7.14
C GLN A 68 3.56 13.53 5.87
N LYS A 69 4.06 14.61 5.25
CA LYS A 69 3.51 15.14 4.00
C LYS A 69 3.70 14.14 2.86
N ARG A 70 4.87 13.53 2.73
CA ARG A 70 5.16 12.56 1.68
C ARG A 70 4.28 11.30 1.75
N ILE A 71 3.94 10.82 2.95
CA ILE A 71 3.01 9.69 3.13
C ILE A 71 1.58 10.12 2.81
N ASP A 72 1.16 11.30 3.26
CA ASP A 72 -0.15 11.84 2.96
C ASP A 72 -0.32 12.04 1.45
N ASP A 73 0.66 12.62 0.76
CA ASP A 73 0.66 12.84 -0.69
C ASP A 73 0.46 11.54 -1.48
N THR A 74 1.21 10.49 -1.14
CA THR A 74 1.03 9.17 -1.77
C THR A 74 -0.34 8.60 -1.47
N GLY A 75 -0.80 8.68 -0.22
CA GLY A 75 -2.14 8.21 0.14
C GLY A 75 -3.21 8.90 -0.67
N LEU A 76 -3.18 10.23 -0.77
CA LEU A 76 -4.14 11.03 -1.52
C LEU A 76 -4.18 10.61 -2.99
N LEU A 77 -3.03 10.62 -3.69
CA LEU A 77 -3.00 10.26 -5.11
C LEU A 77 -3.47 8.82 -5.37
N MET A 78 -3.05 7.88 -4.52
CA MET A 78 -3.48 6.49 -4.62
C MET A 78 -4.99 6.34 -4.44
N TYR A 79 -5.55 6.94 -3.38
CA TYR A 79 -6.98 6.83 -3.13
C TYR A 79 -7.81 7.58 -4.18
N GLU A 80 -7.36 8.71 -4.71
CA GLU A 80 -8.06 9.38 -5.80
C GLU A 80 -8.17 8.50 -7.06
N MET A 81 -7.08 7.81 -7.43
CA MET A 81 -7.12 6.86 -8.55
C MET A 81 -8.07 5.69 -8.28
N VAL A 82 -8.09 5.16 -7.04
CA VAL A 82 -9.00 4.06 -6.68
C VAL A 82 -10.45 4.51 -6.65
N LEU A 83 -10.76 5.67 -6.08
CA LEU A 83 -12.12 6.14 -5.88
C LEU A 83 -12.79 6.62 -7.16
N ASN A 84 -12.02 7.17 -8.10
CA ASN A 84 -12.56 7.76 -9.33
C ASN A 84 -12.26 6.92 -10.58
N GLY A 85 -11.37 5.93 -10.51
CA GLY A 85 -10.89 5.19 -11.67
C GLY A 85 -10.04 6.04 -12.62
N PHE A 86 -9.63 5.49 -13.75
CA PHE A 86 -8.72 6.18 -14.68
C PHE A 86 -9.42 6.97 -15.78
N GLU A 87 -10.75 6.90 -15.87
CA GLU A 87 -11.53 7.58 -16.91
C GLU A 87 -12.12 8.91 -16.43
N GLN A 88 -12.46 9.00 -15.13
CA GLN A 88 -13.03 10.22 -14.56
C GLN A 88 -11.98 11.32 -14.39
N PRO A 89 -12.35 12.61 -14.50
CA PRO A 89 -11.41 13.72 -14.44
C PRO A 89 -10.48 13.69 -13.23
N ARG A 90 -11.04 13.46 -12.03
CA ARG A 90 -10.28 13.48 -10.78
C ARG A 90 -9.24 12.36 -10.70
N GLY A 91 -9.56 11.16 -11.15
CA GLY A 91 -8.61 10.06 -11.19
C GLY A 91 -7.56 10.21 -12.31
N ARG A 92 -7.94 10.76 -13.47
CA ARG A 92 -7.01 11.14 -14.55
C ARG A 92 -6.01 12.19 -14.09
N ASP A 93 -6.46 13.19 -13.35
CA ASP A 93 -5.60 14.23 -12.81
C ASP A 93 -4.63 13.66 -11.77
N ALA A 94 -5.09 12.76 -10.90
CA ALA A 94 -4.23 12.09 -9.93
C ALA A 94 -3.13 11.26 -10.60
N LEU A 95 -3.49 10.47 -11.61
CA LEU A 95 -2.53 9.72 -12.42
C LEU A 95 -1.54 10.64 -13.16
N ARG A 96 -2.04 11.72 -13.78
CA ARG A 96 -1.18 12.71 -14.43
C ARG A 96 -0.18 13.30 -13.42
N ARG A 97 -0.64 13.59 -12.20
CA ARG A 97 0.21 14.10 -11.14
C ARG A 97 1.26 13.08 -10.70
N VAL A 98 0.90 11.81 -10.58
CA VAL A 98 1.86 10.71 -10.34
C VAL A 98 2.93 10.71 -11.43
N ASN A 99 2.55 10.74 -12.72
CA ASN A 99 3.51 10.77 -13.83
C ASN A 99 4.42 12.01 -13.79
N GLN A 100 3.88 13.19 -13.45
CA GLN A 100 4.66 14.42 -13.29
C GLN A 100 5.67 14.35 -12.16
N ILE A 101 5.31 13.71 -11.03
CA ILE A 101 6.21 13.55 -9.88
C ILE A 101 7.36 12.60 -10.23
N HIS A 102 7.11 11.55 -11.00
CA HIS A 102 8.16 10.58 -11.35
C HIS A 102 9.04 11.03 -12.52
N ARG A 103 8.52 11.85 -13.45
CA ARG A 103 9.22 12.28 -14.68
C ARG A 103 10.65 12.82 -14.50
N PRO A 104 10.98 13.62 -13.46
CA PRO A 104 12.33 14.17 -13.30
C PRO A 104 13.40 13.15 -12.93
N TYR A 105 13.00 11.95 -12.50
CA TYR A 105 13.91 10.92 -12.00
C TYR A 105 14.14 9.85 -13.06
N ASP A 106 15.38 9.44 -13.24
CA ASP A 106 15.77 8.33 -14.12
C ASP A 106 15.48 6.99 -13.42
N ILE A 107 14.21 6.59 -13.40
CA ILE A 107 13.74 5.35 -12.77
C ILE A 107 13.58 4.28 -13.85
N GLY A 108 14.27 3.15 -13.68
CA GLY A 108 14.20 2.02 -14.60
C GLY A 108 12.82 1.35 -14.62
N ASN A 109 12.47 0.74 -15.75
CA ASN A 109 11.20 0.00 -15.89
C ASN A 109 11.05 -1.13 -14.85
N ASP A 110 12.15 -1.81 -14.52
CA ASP A 110 12.15 -2.89 -13.52
C ASP A 110 11.78 -2.39 -12.12
N ASP A 111 12.28 -1.21 -11.72
CA ASP A 111 11.92 -0.61 -10.43
C ASP A 111 10.44 -0.23 -10.40
N PHE A 112 9.91 0.38 -11.47
CA PHE A 112 8.49 0.66 -11.60
C PHE A 112 7.63 -0.60 -11.52
N ARG A 113 8.02 -1.65 -12.26
CA ARG A 113 7.32 -2.94 -12.27
C ARG A 113 7.38 -3.61 -10.90
N TYR A 114 8.50 -3.48 -10.18
CA TYR A 114 8.65 -3.98 -8.83
C TYR A 114 7.75 -3.25 -7.82
N VAL A 115 7.70 -1.92 -7.87
CA VAL A 115 6.76 -1.13 -7.04
C VAL A 115 5.31 -1.52 -7.34
N LEU A 116 4.96 -1.71 -8.61
CA LEU A 116 3.64 -2.19 -8.99
C LEU A 116 3.35 -3.59 -8.42
N GLY A 117 4.32 -4.50 -8.48
CA GLY A 117 4.25 -5.82 -7.87
C GLY A 117 4.06 -5.77 -6.36
N CYS A 118 4.74 -4.85 -5.66
CA CYS A 118 4.52 -4.60 -4.24
C CYS A 118 3.05 -4.27 -3.95
N LEU A 119 2.45 -3.36 -4.74
CA LEU A 119 1.06 -2.90 -4.56
C LEU A 119 0.02 -3.99 -4.86
N VAL A 120 0.33 -4.94 -5.74
CA VAL A 120 -0.53 -6.10 -6.06
C VAL A 120 -0.38 -7.21 -5.02
N VAL A 121 0.86 -7.63 -4.74
CA VAL A 121 1.15 -8.89 -4.04
C VAL A 121 1.11 -8.71 -2.53
N ILE A 122 1.70 -7.64 -1.99
CA ILE A 122 1.84 -7.48 -0.54
C ILE A 122 0.49 -7.30 0.17
N PRO A 123 -0.44 -6.44 -0.31
CA PRO A 123 -1.77 -6.36 0.29
C PRO A 123 -2.56 -7.66 0.12
N THR A 124 -2.41 -8.36 -1.00
CA THR A 124 -3.14 -9.61 -1.25
C THR A 124 -2.67 -10.73 -0.30
N ARG A 125 -1.35 -10.88 -0.12
CA ARG A 125 -0.77 -11.80 0.89
C ARG A 125 -1.20 -11.45 2.31
N TRP A 126 -1.23 -10.15 2.64
CA TRP A 126 -1.75 -9.69 3.92
C TRP A 126 -3.20 -10.16 4.14
N LEU A 127 -4.06 -9.99 3.13
CA LEU A 127 -5.47 -10.41 3.23
C LEU A 127 -5.64 -11.93 3.32
N GLN A 128 -4.84 -12.69 2.57
CA GLN A 128 -4.84 -14.16 2.66
C GLN A 128 -4.52 -14.63 4.08
N GLU A 129 -3.58 -13.96 4.76
CA GLU A 129 -3.09 -14.38 6.07
C GLU A 129 -3.89 -13.78 7.23
N TYR A 130 -4.23 -12.49 7.18
CA TYR A 130 -4.79 -11.72 8.30
C TYR A 130 -6.14 -11.06 8.02
N GLY A 131 -6.66 -11.15 6.80
CA GLY A 131 -8.03 -10.77 6.49
C GLY A 131 -9.02 -11.64 7.26
N TRP A 132 -10.21 -11.12 7.54
CA TRP A 132 -11.28 -11.91 8.18
C TRP A 132 -11.75 -13.09 7.31
N ARG A 133 -11.48 -13.00 6.00
CA ARG A 133 -11.50 -14.08 5.01
C ARG A 133 -10.41 -13.82 3.96
N PRO A 134 -9.93 -14.86 3.26
CA PRO A 134 -9.07 -14.66 2.11
C PRO A 134 -9.85 -13.99 0.95
N PRO A 135 -9.15 -13.23 0.08
CA PRO A 135 -9.72 -12.77 -1.18
C PRO A 135 -10.11 -13.94 -2.09
N CYS A 136 -11.25 -13.85 -2.76
CA CYS A 136 -11.68 -14.81 -3.77
C CYS A 136 -10.98 -14.56 -5.13
N CYS A 137 -11.23 -15.42 -6.12
CA CYS A 137 -10.63 -15.28 -7.45
C CYS A 137 -10.95 -13.94 -8.12
N HIS A 138 -12.19 -13.46 -8.04
CA HIS A 138 -12.60 -12.18 -8.64
C HIS A 138 -11.86 -11.00 -8.00
N GLU A 139 -11.65 -11.03 -6.69
CA GLU A 139 -10.93 -10.00 -5.94
C GLU A 139 -9.43 -9.97 -6.27
N ARG A 140 -8.80 -11.14 -6.44
CA ARG A 140 -7.40 -11.23 -6.88
C ARG A 140 -7.23 -10.72 -8.31
N GLN A 141 -8.11 -11.14 -9.22
CA GLN A 141 -8.09 -10.70 -10.61
C GLN A 141 -8.36 -9.20 -10.72
N ALA A 142 -9.36 -8.67 -10.01
CA ALA A 142 -9.66 -7.24 -9.99
C ALA A 142 -8.50 -6.39 -9.45
N THR A 143 -7.86 -6.83 -8.36
CA THR A 143 -6.64 -6.18 -7.84
C THR A 143 -5.55 -6.13 -8.91
N TYR A 144 -5.26 -7.26 -9.54
CA TYR A 144 -4.26 -7.33 -10.62
C TYR A 144 -4.63 -6.42 -11.79
N LEU A 145 -5.86 -6.45 -12.28
CA LEU A 145 -6.31 -5.65 -13.42
C LEU A 145 -6.27 -4.14 -13.14
N PHE A 146 -6.67 -3.72 -11.94
CA PHE A 146 -6.57 -2.32 -11.52
C PHE A 146 -5.12 -1.81 -11.62
N TYR A 147 -4.18 -2.57 -11.07
CA TYR A 147 -2.77 -2.18 -11.08
C TYR A 147 -2.10 -2.38 -12.45
N ARG A 148 -2.50 -3.39 -13.22
CA ARG A 148 -2.04 -3.54 -14.60
C ARG A 148 -2.41 -2.33 -15.43
N GLU A 149 -3.65 -1.83 -15.31
CA GLU A 149 -4.09 -0.65 -16.03
C GLU A 149 -3.36 0.61 -15.55
N LEU A 150 -3.15 0.77 -14.23
CA LEU A 150 -2.29 1.82 -13.70
C LEU A 150 -0.89 1.78 -14.33
N GLY A 151 -0.24 0.61 -14.32
CA GLY A 151 1.09 0.43 -14.85
C GLY A 151 1.17 0.75 -16.35
N ARG A 152 0.19 0.28 -17.14
CA ARG A 152 0.08 0.59 -18.57
C ARG A 152 -0.02 2.09 -18.81
N LEU A 153 -0.84 2.80 -18.03
CA LEU A 153 -1.02 4.25 -18.14
C LEU A 153 0.18 5.06 -17.63
N MET A 154 1.03 4.44 -16.81
CA MET A 154 2.33 4.98 -16.40
C MET A 154 3.46 4.65 -17.39
N GLY A 155 3.19 3.84 -18.42
CA GLY A 155 4.20 3.42 -19.41
C GLY A 155 5.07 2.24 -18.97
N ILE A 156 4.67 1.51 -17.93
CA ILE A 156 5.37 0.32 -17.46
C ILE A 156 5.15 -0.83 -18.46
N THR A 157 6.24 -1.46 -18.86
CA THR A 157 6.27 -2.57 -19.82
C THR A 157 6.59 -3.90 -19.14
N ASP A 158 6.36 -5.01 -19.85
CA ASP A 158 6.61 -6.37 -19.37
C ASP A 158 5.92 -6.73 -18.04
N ILE A 159 4.70 -6.20 -17.84
CA ILE A 159 3.85 -6.58 -16.71
C ILE A 159 3.36 -8.02 -16.97
N PRO A 160 3.59 -8.98 -16.04
CA PRO A 160 3.15 -10.37 -16.21
C PRO A 160 1.63 -10.49 -16.45
N GLY A 161 1.20 -11.53 -17.16
CA GLY A 161 -0.12 -11.65 -17.79
C GLY A 161 -1.26 -11.97 -16.83
N SER A 162 -0.97 -12.45 -15.62
CA SER A 162 -1.95 -12.78 -14.57
C SER A 162 -1.45 -12.41 -13.18
N TYR A 163 -2.35 -12.47 -12.18
CA TYR A 163 -1.95 -12.32 -10.77
C TYR A 163 -0.89 -13.37 -10.39
N GLU A 164 -1.10 -14.63 -10.75
CA GLU A 164 -0.21 -15.74 -10.43
C GLU A 164 1.18 -15.57 -11.06
N GLU A 165 1.25 -15.17 -12.34
CA GLU A 165 2.53 -14.87 -13.00
C GLU A 165 3.22 -13.67 -12.35
N PHE A 166 2.46 -12.64 -11.98
CA PHE A 166 3.03 -11.45 -11.34
C PHE A 166 3.54 -11.76 -9.93
N GLU A 167 2.84 -12.62 -9.18
CA GLU A 167 3.30 -13.08 -7.87
C GLU A 167 4.59 -13.90 -7.95
N LEU A 168 4.70 -14.78 -8.95
CA LEU A 168 5.93 -15.56 -9.19
C LEU A 168 7.10 -14.65 -9.55
N TRP A 169 6.90 -13.76 -10.52
CA TRP A 169 7.91 -12.77 -10.92
C TRP A 169 8.34 -11.90 -9.73
N PHE A 170 7.37 -11.37 -8.98
CA PHE A 170 7.61 -10.51 -7.83
C PHE A 170 8.43 -11.23 -6.77
N THR A 171 8.08 -12.47 -6.45
CA THR A 171 8.80 -13.27 -5.43
C THR A 171 10.25 -13.52 -5.83
N ALA A 172 10.50 -13.85 -7.11
CA ALA A 172 11.84 -14.07 -7.62
C ALA A 172 12.66 -12.77 -7.64
N HIS A 173 12.06 -11.68 -8.12
CA HIS A 173 12.70 -10.37 -8.18
C HIS A 173 13.04 -9.84 -6.78
N ASP A 174 12.08 -9.94 -5.86
CA ASP A 174 12.22 -9.53 -4.47
C ASP A 174 13.37 -10.29 -3.78
N ALA A 175 13.41 -11.61 -3.91
CA ALA A 175 14.48 -12.43 -3.33
C ALA A 175 15.88 -12.09 -3.88
N ALA A 176 15.98 -11.67 -5.14
CA ALA A 176 17.25 -11.33 -5.77
C ALA A 176 17.76 -9.92 -5.41
N HIS A 177 16.86 -8.95 -5.24
CA HIS A 177 17.22 -7.53 -5.17
C HIS A 177 17.03 -6.89 -3.80
N LEU A 178 16.25 -7.50 -2.91
CA LEU A 178 16.02 -6.99 -1.57
C LEU A 178 17.24 -7.24 -0.68
N GLN A 179 18.17 -6.29 -0.68
CA GLN A 179 19.47 -6.39 -0.02
C GLN A 179 19.66 -5.30 1.05
N PRO A 180 20.48 -5.55 2.09
CA PRO A 180 20.84 -4.55 3.10
C PRO A 180 21.41 -3.29 2.47
N ASN A 181 20.80 -2.14 2.76
CA ASN A 181 21.30 -0.85 2.31
C ASN A 181 20.99 0.28 3.32
N ASP A 182 21.83 1.32 3.32
CA ASP A 182 21.77 2.36 4.34
C ASP A 182 20.65 3.37 4.07
N ASP A 183 20.27 3.55 2.81
CA ASP A 183 19.15 4.40 2.40
C ASP A 183 17.81 3.86 2.92
N ALA A 184 17.56 2.56 2.74
CA ALA A 184 16.38 1.90 3.28
C ALA A 184 16.34 2.00 4.81
N ALA A 185 17.49 1.86 5.49
CA ALA A 185 17.58 2.03 6.94
C ALA A 185 17.27 3.49 7.37
N ALA A 186 17.67 4.49 6.59
CA ALA A 186 17.35 5.89 6.87
C ALA A 186 15.85 6.17 6.70
N ILE A 187 15.24 5.68 5.62
CA ILE A 187 13.79 5.78 5.37
C ILE A 187 13.01 5.07 6.49
N GLU A 188 13.46 3.89 6.91
CA GLU A 188 12.83 3.14 8.00
C GLU A 188 12.81 3.95 9.29
N ARG A 189 13.96 4.53 9.69
CA ARG A 189 14.04 5.36 10.92
C ARG A 189 13.05 6.53 10.88
N ALA A 190 12.96 7.23 9.73
CA ALA A 190 12.05 8.37 9.57
C ALA A 190 10.57 7.95 9.60
N THR A 191 10.23 6.90 8.85
CA THR A 191 8.83 6.42 8.73
C THR A 191 8.33 5.69 9.98
N ARG A 192 9.22 5.00 10.70
CA ARG A 192 8.93 4.32 11.98
C ARG A 192 8.31 5.26 12.99
N MET A 193 8.81 6.50 13.11
CA MET A 193 8.25 7.47 14.05
C MET A 193 6.76 7.72 13.81
N LEU A 194 6.32 7.78 12.55
CA LEU A 194 4.91 7.94 12.22
C LEU A 194 4.09 6.69 12.55
N MET A 195 4.66 5.49 12.40
CA MET A 195 3.99 4.24 12.79
C MET A 195 3.79 4.17 14.30
N LEU A 196 4.78 4.59 15.09
CA LEU A 196 4.68 4.63 16.55
C LEU A 196 3.53 5.52 17.03
N THR A 197 3.21 6.62 16.33
CA THR A 197 2.04 7.47 16.68
C THR A 197 0.69 6.76 16.56
N ARG A 198 0.64 5.63 15.83
CA ARG A 198 -0.58 4.83 15.64
C ARG A 198 -0.69 3.70 16.67
N ILE A 199 0.35 3.47 17.46
CA ILE A 199 0.35 2.46 18.52
C ILE A 199 -0.37 3.03 19.75
N PRO A 200 -1.35 2.32 20.33
CA PRO A 200 -2.00 2.77 21.56
C PRO A 200 -0.97 2.99 22.68
N ARG A 201 -1.13 4.08 23.43
CA ARG A 201 -0.18 4.51 24.50
C ARG A 201 0.30 3.38 25.42
N PRO A 202 -0.54 2.44 25.89
CA PRO A 202 -0.09 1.34 26.76
C PRO A 202 0.98 0.43 26.15
N PHE A 203 1.04 0.34 24.82
CA PHE A 203 2.02 -0.47 24.09
C PHE A 203 3.25 0.32 23.64
N GLY A 204 3.37 1.60 24.03
CA GLY A 204 4.50 2.47 23.69
C GLY A 204 5.89 1.84 23.93
N PRO A 205 6.15 1.20 25.10
CA PRO A 205 7.43 0.55 25.37
C PRO A 205 7.77 -0.59 24.40
N LEU A 206 6.76 -1.26 23.85
CA LEU A 206 6.93 -2.32 22.85
C LEU A 206 6.86 -1.80 21.42
N GLY A 207 6.67 -0.49 21.21
CA GLY A 207 6.32 0.08 19.92
C GLY A 207 7.34 -0.26 18.83
N ASN A 208 8.63 -0.14 19.12
CA ASN A 208 9.70 -0.50 18.18
C ASN A 208 9.67 -1.98 17.81
N ALA A 209 9.50 -2.87 18.79
CA ALA A 209 9.42 -4.29 18.56
C ALA A 209 8.15 -4.68 17.77
N LEU A 210 7.03 -3.98 18.00
CA LEU A 210 5.79 -4.18 17.26
C LEU A 210 5.92 -3.75 15.80
N VAL A 211 6.52 -2.59 15.50
CA VAL A 211 6.81 -2.17 14.12
C VAL A 211 7.76 -3.18 13.45
N SER A 212 8.84 -3.59 14.12
CA SER A 212 9.77 -4.60 13.58
C SER A 212 9.11 -5.98 13.39
N ALA A 213 8.06 -6.30 14.15
CA ALA A 213 7.29 -7.54 14.00
C ALA A 213 6.31 -7.53 12.83
N MET A 214 6.00 -6.35 12.28
CA MET A 214 5.19 -6.22 11.06
C MET A 214 5.95 -6.58 9.79
N TYR A 215 7.29 -6.52 9.83
CA TYR A 215 8.15 -6.84 8.70
C TYR A 215 8.57 -8.31 8.74
N ASP A 216 8.58 -8.93 7.56
CA ASP A 216 9.21 -10.24 7.38
C ASP A 216 10.74 -10.14 7.49
N ALA A 217 11.41 -11.30 7.49
CA ALA A 217 12.86 -11.33 7.70
C ALA A 217 13.66 -10.63 6.56
N PRO A 218 13.37 -10.87 5.26
CA PRO A 218 14.06 -10.17 4.17
C PRO A 218 13.92 -8.65 4.25
N LEU A 219 12.70 -8.14 4.50
CA LEU A 219 12.46 -6.70 4.61
C LEU A 219 13.20 -6.09 5.81
N ARG A 220 13.20 -6.78 6.96
CA ARG A 220 14.02 -6.35 8.11
C ARG A 220 15.49 -6.28 7.77
N GLN A 221 16.02 -7.29 7.07
CA GLN A 221 17.43 -7.35 6.70
C GLN A 221 17.81 -6.19 5.76
N ALA A 222 16.96 -5.90 4.77
CA ALA A 222 17.17 -4.80 3.83
C ALA A 222 17.22 -3.43 4.54
N MET A 223 16.32 -3.19 5.48
CA MET A 223 16.25 -1.94 6.26
C MET A 223 17.18 -1.92 7.48
N ARG A 224 18.01 -2.97 7.68
CA ARG A 224 18.87 -3.14 8.87
C ARG A 224 18.12 -3.02 10.20
N VAL A 225 16.92 -3.58 10.25
CA VAL A 225 16.07 -3.63 11.44
C VAL A 225 16.29 -4.94 12.20
N ASP A 226 16.59 -4.83 13.48
CA ASP A 226 16.75 -6.01 14.33
C ASP A 226 15.48 -6.86 14.41
N ALA A 227 15.68 -8.17 14.49
CA ALA A 227 14.58 -9.08 14.74
C ALA A 227 13.96 -8.80 16.11
N PRO A 228 12.62 -8.60 16.20
CA PRO A 228 11.98 -8.43 17.49
C PRO A 228 12.06 -9.74 18.28
N PRO A 229 12.00 -9.67 19.63
CA PRO A 229 11.94 -10.85 20.47
C PRO A 229 10.82 -11.80 20.00
N TRP A 230 11.10 -13.09 20.00
CA TRP A 230 10.15 -14.11 19.53
C TRP A 230 8.75 -13.98 20.17
N PRO A 231 8.58 -13.64 21.47
CA PRO A 231 7.25 -13.53 22.08
C PRO A 231 6.45 -12.36 21.50
N VAL A 232 7.11 -11.26 21.14
CA VAL A 232 6.44 -10.09 20.53
C VAL A 232 5.90 -10.47 19.16
N ARG A 233 6.72 -11.17 18.35
CA ARG A 233 6.32 -11.62 17.01
C ARG A 233 5.18 -12.65 17.07
N ALA A 234 5.28 -13.64 17.96
CA ALA A 234 4.23 -14.63 18.17
C ALA A 234 2.94 -13.98 18.69
N GLY A 235 3.04 -13.08 19.66
CA GLY A 235 1.91 -12.34 20.22
C GLY A 235 1.19 -11.48 19.19
N LEU A 236 1.93 -10.74 18.36
CA LEU A 236 1.34 -9.96 17.27
C LEU A 236 0.61 -10.85 16.26
N HIS A 237 1.22 -11.97 15.85
CA HIS A 237 0.59 -12.93 14.94
C HIS A 237 -0.72 -13.49 15.52
N VAL A 238 -0.71 -13.95 16.78
CA VAL A 238 -1.90 -14.44 17.47
C VAL A 238 -2.97 -13.35 17.58
N ALA A 239 -2.59 -12.12 17.93
CA ALA A 239 -3.51 -10.99 18.03
C ALA A 239 -4.19 -10.68 16.68
N LEU A 240 -3.43 -10.68 15.58
CA LEU A 240 -3.98 -10.47 14.23
C LEU A 240 -4.92 -11.60 13.80
N LYS A 241 -4.58 -12.87 14.09
CA LYS A 241 -5.46 -14.02 13.82
C LYS A 241 -6.73 -13.99 14.68
N LEU A 242 -6.63 -13.61 15.95
CA LEU A 242 -7.78 -13.40 16.81
C LEU A 242 -8.68 -12.27 16.28
N ARG A 243 -8.10 -11.14 15.87
CA ARG A 243 -8.86 -10.04 15.23
C ARG A 243 -9.59 -10.53 13.98
N SER A 244 -8.90 -11.25 13.09
CA SER A 244 -9.47 -11.84 11.87
C SER A 244 -10.68 -12.75 12.18
N ARG A 245 -10.51 -13.68 13.13
CA ARG A 245 -11.60 -14.57 13.59
C ARG A 245 -12.75 -13.76 14.21
N SER A 246 -12.45 -12.84 15.13
CA SER A 246 -13.47 -12.01 15.76
C SER A 246 -14.26 -11.19 14.74
N GLN A 247 -13.62 -10.63 13.71
CA GLN A 247 -14.32 -9.93 12.63
C GLN A 247 -15.21 -10.85 11.80
N ARG A 248 -14.74 -12.06 11.49
CA ARG A 248 -15.49 -13.07 10.74
C ARG A 248 -16.76 -13.48 11.47
N TRP A 249 -16.65 -13.72 12.77
CA TRP A 249 -17.74 -14.28 13.56
C TRP A 249 -18.63 -13.22 14.18
N PHE A 250 -18.11 -12.06 14.59
CA PHE A 250 -18.86 -11.08 15.39
C PHE A 250 -19.00 -9.70 14.75
N GLY A 251 -18.18 -9.35 13.77
CA GLY A 251 -18.25 -8.02 13.20
C GLY A 251 -19.54 -7.84 12.38
N ALA A 252 -20.10 -6.63 12.41
CA ALA A 252 -21.09 -6.19 11.42
C ALA A 252 -20.41 -5.70 10.12
N PRO A 253 -21.02 -5.91 8.93
CA PRO A 253 -20.59 -5.25 7.70
C PRO A 253 -20.61 -3.74 7.85
N ARG A 254 -19.69 -3.04 7.16
CA ARG A 254 -19.76 -1.58 7.09
C ARG A 254 -20.94 -1.19 6.22
N THR A 255 -21.77 -0.28 6.73
CA THR A 255 -22.86 0.36 5.97
C THR A 255 -22.38 1.62 5.24
N THR A 256 -21.45 2.35 5.85
CA THR A 256 -20.82 3.54 5.26
C THR A 256 -19.45 3.18 4.67
N ALA A 257 -19.24 3.56 3.41
CA ALA A 257 -17.98 3.38 2.70
C ALA A 257 -16.84 4.11 3.41
N LEU A 258 -15.63 3.55 3.41
CA LEU A 258 -14.43 4.36 3.64
C LEU A 258 -14.39 5.50 2.60
N PHE A 259 -14.06 6.71 3.04
CA PHE A 259 -14.02 7.92 2.22
C PHE A 259 -15.38 8.31 1.61
N ALA A 260 -16.50 7.99 2.26
CA ALA A 260 -17.81 8.51 1.85
C ALA A 260 -17.84 10.05 1.85
N ASP A 261 -17.17 10.68 2.82
CA ASP A 261 -17.08 12.14 2.98
C ASP A 261 -15.75 12.71 2.45
N GLY A 262 -15.11 12.01 1.50
CA GLY A 262 -13.80 12.36 0.97
C GLY A 262 -12.60 11.84 1.77
N ILE A 263 -11.40 12.08 1.24
CA ILE A 263 -10.13 11.65 1.84
C ILE A 263 -9.61 12.78 2.74
N LYS A 264 -9.22 12.45 3.97
CA LYS A 264 -8.63 13.39 4.93
C LYS A 264 -7.17 13.07 5.15
N ALA A 265 -6.32 14.08 5.10
CA ALA A 265 -4.87 14.00 5.31
C ALA A 265 -4.42 15.08 6.30
N LYS A 266 -3.42 14.80 7.13
CA LYS A 266 -2.98 15.74 8.18
C LYS A 266 -2.28 16.95 7.57
N SER A 267 -1.56 16.77 6.48
CA SER A 267 -0.90 17.85 5.76
C SER A 267 -1.85 18.76 4.97
N TYR A 268 -3.15 18.43 4.92
CA TYR A 268 -4.18 19.12 4.14
C TYR A 268 -5.46 19.33 4.97
N PRO A 269 -5.41 20.12 6.06
CA PRO A 269 -6.54 20.28 6.99
C PRO A 269 -7.78 20.91 6.34
N ASP A 270 -7.57 21.82 5.38
CA ASP A 270 -8.63 22.56 4.68
C ASP A 270 -9.01 21.94 3.33
N GLY A 271 -8.51 20.74 3.03
CA GLY A 271 -8.65 20.08 1.74
C GLY A 271 -7.42 20.27 0.84
N TYR A 272 -7.51 19.76 -0.40
CA TYR A 272 -6.42 19.77 -1.36
C TYR A 272 -6.93 19.79 -2.80
N GLU A 273 -6.17 20.44 -3.67
CA GLU A 273 -6.28 20.27 -5.12
C GLU A 273 -5.20 19.30 -5.61
N ILE A 274 -5.53 18.45 -6.59
CA ILE A 274 -4.62 17.37 -7.03
C ILE A 274 -3.27 17.93 -7.53
N ASN A 275 -3.27 19.09 -8.18
CA ASN A 275 -2.05 19.73 -8.67
C ASN A 275 -1.10 20.21 -7.55
N GLN A 276 -1.59 20.34 -6.31
CA GLN A 276 -0.81 20.73 -5.13
C GLN A 276 -0.28 19.52 -4.33
N VAL A 277 -0.71 18.30 -4.68
CA VAL A 277 -0.29 17.07 -3.99
C VAL A 277 1.08 16.63 -4.47
N GLY A 278 1.97 16.21 -3.57
CA GLY A 278 3.34 15.80 -3.87
C GLY A 278 4.40 16.87 -3.57
N PRO A 279 5.66 16.61 -3.95
CA PRO A 279 6.77 17.53 -3.71
C PRO A 279 6.55 18.89 -4.39
N GLN A 280 6.75 19.96 -3.63
CA GLN A 280 6.86 21.31 -4.16
C GLN A 280 8.32 21.50 -4.55
N HIS A 281 8.60 21.41 -5.84
CA HIS A 281 9.87 21.91 -6.33
C HIS A 281 9.71 23.43 -6.31
N ASP A 282 10.48 24.10 -5.45
CA ASP A 282 10.67 25.53 -5.61
C ASP A 282 11.06 25.74 -7.06
N ARG A 283 10.25 26.50 -7.80
CA ARG A 283 10.73 27.04 -9.07
C ARG A 283 11.90 27.91 -8.68
N VAL A 284 13.11 27.36 -8.77
CA VAL A 284 14.32 28.17 -8.85
C VAL A 284 14.07 29.03 -10.08
N HIS A 285 13.71 30.28 -9.83
CA HIS A 285 13.54 31.28 -10.85
C HIS A 285 14.82 31.31 -11.71
N GLU A 286 14.61 31.39 -13.02
CA GLU A 286 15.64 31.67 -14.04
C GLU A 286 16.61 32.79 -13.61
#